data_AF-A0A9E6SYC9-F1
#
_entry.id   AF-A0A9E6SYC9-F1
#
_cell.length_a   1.000
_cell.length_b   1.000
_cell.length_c   1.000
_cell.angle_alpha   90.00
_cell.angle_beta   90.00
_cell.angle_gamma   90.00
#
_symmetry.space_group_name_H-M   'P 1'
#
loop_
_entity.id
_entity.type
_entity.pdbx_description
1 polymer ?
#
loop_
_entity_poly.entity_id
_entity_poly.type
_entity_poly.pdbx_seq_one_letter_code
_entity_poly.pdbx_strand_id
1 'polypeptide(L)'
;MNMNIDDWIKLSPDRTETCETHGTYQSKNVFGQIWTQCPRCDQIASEAEKALHEEKSRAKEFEVWQQKISNSGIPLRFQNRALSSFTANTPAQRYALEFSTRYADAFDEVLKTGRCALFVGKPGTGKTHLAAGIGLRIMRQHNRRVLFTTVMRAIRGIKSTWRNGSDETENEAIAHLVLPDLLILDEVGVQYGSETEGLILFDILNERYENRRPTLLLSNLGLDEVRKYLGVRVFDRLREDGGEAVPFDWESHRGQITKTGV
;
A
#
# COMPACT_ATOMS: atom_id res chain seq x y z
N MET A 1 -64.08 5.88 17.76
CA MET A 1 -64.17 5.93 16.29
C MET A 1 -62.75 6.21 15.82
N ASN A 2 -62.01 5.18 15.40
CA ASN A 2 -60.59 5.32 15.03
C ASN A 2 -60.53 5.77 13.57
N MET A 3 -60.28 7.05 13.33
CA MET A 3 -59.98 7.56 11.99
C MET A 3 -58.60 7.03 11.53
N ASN A 4 -58.54 6.54 10.29
CA ASN A 4 -57.30 6.14 9.63
C ASN A 4 -56.47 7.39 9.25
N ILE A 5 -55.16 7.25 9.10
CA ILE A 5 -54.24 8.27 8.58
C ILE A 5 -54.74 8.88 7.25
N ASP A 6 -55.30 8.06 6.37
CA ASP A 6 -55.86 8.51 5.09
C ASP A 6 -57.08 9.44 5.26
N ASP A 7 -57.85 9.29 6.34
CA ASP A 7 -58.99 10.16 6.63
C ASP A 7 -58.54 11.52 7.21
N TRP A 8 -57.42 11.54 7.95
CA TRP A 8 -56.79 12.79 8.42
C TRP A 8 -56.15 13.60 7.28
N ILE A 9 -55.55 12.94 6.29
CA ILE A 9 -54.97 13.61 5.10
C ILE A 9 -56.08 14.26 4.26
N LYS A 10 -57.26 13.64 4.14
CA LYS A 10 -58.42 14.22 3.44
C LYS A 10 -58.99 15.48 4.11
N LEU A 11 -58.82 15.62 5.42
CA LEU A 11 -59.32 16.78 6.19
C LEU A 11 -58.36 17.98 6.16
N SER A 12 -57.11 17.78 5.75
CA SER A 12 -56.07 18.82 5.75
C SER A 12 -55.29 18.78 4.42
N PRO A 13 -55.84 19.36 3.34
CA PRO A 13 -55.28 19.26 1.99
C PRO A 13 -53.91 19.95 1.86
N ASP A 14 -53.18 19.57 0.80
CA ASP A 14 -51.97 20.25 0.36
C ASP A 14 -52.25 21.75 0.15
N ARG A 15 -51.26 22.59 0.45
CA ARG A 15 -51.41 24.05 0.35
C ARG A 15 -50.28 24.68 -0.44
N THR A 16 -50.59 25.78 -1.12
CA THR A 16 -49.58 26.57 -1.83
C THR A 16 -48.90 27.51 -0.84
N GLU A 17 -47.58 27.40 -0.75
CA GLU A 17 -46.73 28.27 0.06
C GLU A 17 -45.73 29.01 -0.83
N THR A 18 -45.04 30.01 -0.26
CA THR A 18 -44.02 30.77 -0.99
C THR A 18 -42.71 30.69 -0.23
N CYS A 19 -41.66 30.24 -0.91
CA CYS A 19 -40.28 30.30 -0.44
C CYS A 19 -39.65 31.62 -0.92
N GLU A 20 -38.94 32.31 -0.03
CA GLU A 20 -38.26 33.58 -0.35
C GLU A 20 -37.23 33.43 -1.48
N THR A 21 -36.57 32.28 -1.56
CA THR A 21 -35.50 32.00 -2.54
C THR A 21 -36.00 31.31 -3.81
N HIS A 22 -37.04 30.48 -3.69
CA HIS A 22 -37.48 29.58 -4.77
C HIS A 22 -38.89 29.84 -5.31
N GLY A 23 -39.59 30.84 -4.77
CA GLY A 23 -40.94 31.21 -5.19
C GLY A 23 -42.00 30.26 -4.67
N THR A 24 -43.14 30.19 -5.37
CA THR A 24 -44.29 29.39 -4.94
C THR A 24 -44.04 27.89 -5.08
N TYR A 25 -44.49 27.11 -4.11
CA TYR A 25 -44.38 25.65 -4.09
C TYR A 25 -45.61 25.00 -3.45
N GLN A 26 -45.86 23.72 -3.78
CA GLN A 26 -46.92 22.93 -3.14
C GLN A 26 -46.34 22.25 -1.89
N SER A 27 -46.88 22.61 -0.74
CA SER A 27 -46.55 21.98 0.53
C SER A 27 -47.51 20.82 0.80
N LYS A 28 -46.94 19.62 0.96
CA LYS A 28 -47.71 18.39 1.17
C LYS A 28 -47.95 18.16 2.66
N ASN A 29 -49.15 17.72 3.01
CA ASN A 29 -49.42 17.29 4.38
C ASN A 29 -48.93 15.87 4.62
N VAL A 30 -47.98 15.71 5.55
CA VAL A 30 -47.35 14.42 5.85
C VAL A 30 -47.98 13.72 7.04
N PHE A 31 -48.63 14.44 7.97
CA PHE A 31 -49.13 13.87 9.24
C PHE A 31 -50.32 14.64 9.85
N GLY A 32 -51.28 15.09 9.05
CA GLY A 32 -52.49 15.79 9.49
C GLY A 32 -52.26 17.22 10.03
N GLN A 33 -51.10 17.48 10.64
CA GLN A 33 -50.66 18.76 11.22
C GLN A 33 -49.25 19.18 10.78
N ILE A 34 -48.58 18.42 9.92
CA ILE A 34 -47.21 18.68 9.48
C ILE A 34 -47.19 18.86 7.97
N TRP A 35 -46.63 19.98 7.53
CA TRP A 35 -46.51 20.36 6.13
C TRP A 35 -45.05 20.35 5.68
N THR A 36 -44.77 19.84 4.48
CA THR A 36 -43.40 19.82 3.95
C THR A 36 -42.90 21.24 3.68
N GLN A 37 -41.64 21.49 4.01
CA GLN A 37 -40.96 22.72 3.63
C GLN A 37 -40.70 22.77 2.12
N CYS A 38 -40.15 23.89 1.64
CA CYS A 38 -39.78 24.06 0.23
C CYS A 38 -38.88 22.90 -0.25
N PRO A 39 -39.33 22.06 -1.20
CA PRO A 39 -38.56 20.90 -1.65
C PRO A 39 -37.22 21.25 -2.29
N ARG A 40 -37.12 22.44 -2.92
CA ARG A 40 -35.86 22.92 -3.48
C ARG A 40 -34.86 23.33 -2.40
N CYS A 41 -35.30 23.98 -1.32
CA CYS A 41 -34.43 24.25 -0.17
C CYS A 41 -33.92 22.96 0.46
N ASP A 42 -34.82 21.98 0.65
CA ASP A 42 -34.48 20.68 1.20
C ASP A 42 -33.47 19.92 0.33
N GLN A 43 -33.66 19.96 -0.99
CA GLN A 43 -32.71 19.38 -1.94
C GLN A 43 -31.33 20.04 -1.87
N ILE A 44 -31.25 21.38 -1.86
CA ILE A 44 -29.97 22.11 -1.74
C ILE A 44 -29.30 21.78 -0.40
N ALA A 45 -30.04 21.73 0.70
CA ALA A 45 -29.52 21.37 2.00
C ALA A 45 -28.98 19.93 2.02
N SER A 46 -29.72 18.98 1.43
CA SER A 46 -29.30 17.59 1.30
C SER A 46 -28.05 17.44 0.42
N GLU A 47 -27.97 18.17 -0.70
CA GLU A 47 -26.80 18.19 -1.58
C GLU A 47 -25.58 18.80 -0.87
N ALA A 48 -25.76 19.90 -0.12
CA ALA A 48 -24.71 20.50 0.69
C ALA A 48 -24.23 19.57 1.81
N GLU A 49 -25.14 18.86 2.48
CA GLU A 49 -24.81 17.87 3.51
C GLU A 49 -24.03 16.69 2.92
N LYS A 50 -24.45 16.17 1.76
CA LYS A 50 -23.73 15.12 1.02
C LYS A 50 -22.34 15.58 0.62
N ALA A 51 -22.20 16.78 0.06
CA ALA A 51 -20.91 17.34 -0.33
C ALA A 51 -19.96 17.48 0.88
N LEU A 52 -20.46 17.97 2.02
CA LEU A 52 -19.70 18.07 3.26
C LEU A 52 -19.30 16.68 3.80
N HIS A 53 -20.20 15.71 3.73
CA HIS A 53 -19.92 14.33 4.16
C HIS A 53 -18.85 13.68 3.28
N GLU A 54 -18.92 13.85 1.96
CA GLU A 54 -17.90 13.38 1.02
C GLU A 54 -16.54 14.04 1.26
N GLU A 55 -16.51 15.36 1.50
CA GLU A 55 -15.27 16.08 1.80
C GLU A 55 -14.61 15.54 3.07
N LYS A 56 -15.38 15.38 4.15
CA LYS A 56 -14.90 14.78 5.42
C LYS A 56 -14.41 13.35 5.22
N SER A 57 -15.08 12.56 4.40
CA SER A 57 -14.71 11.17 4.12
C SER A 57 -13.39 11.12 3.36
N ARG A 58 -13.22 11.95 2.33
CA ARG A 58 -11.96 12.08 1.58
C ARG A 58 -10.81 12.54 2.46
N ALA A 59 -11.03 13.49 3.36
CA ALA A 59 -10.01 13.96 4.30
C ALA A 59 -9.55 12.83 5.24
N LYS A 60 -10.51 12.06 5.78
CA LYS A 60 -10.22 10.91 6.64
C LYS A 60 -9.47 9.80 5.90
N GLU A 61 -9.88 9.47 4.67
CA GLU A 61 -9.18 8.50 3.83
C GLU A 61 -7.75 8.92 3.53
N PHE A 62 -7.53 10.21 3.25
CA PHE A 62 -6.21 10.77 3.03
C PHE A 62 -5.32 10.65 4.27
N GLU A 63 -5.84 10.97 5.46
CA GLU A 63 -5.12 10.83 6.73
C GLU A 63 -4.71 9.38 6.99
N VAL A 64 -5.65 8.44 6.87
CA VAL A 64 -5.37 7.01 7.03
C VAL A 64 -4.34 6.52 6.03
N TRP A 65 -4.41 7.00 4.78
CA TRP A 65 -3.44 6.69 3.74
C TRP A 65 -2.03 7.20 4.08
N GLN A 66 -1.91 8.44 4.58
CA GLN A 66 -0.62 9.01 5.01
C GLN A 66 0.00 8.20 6.16
N GLN A 67 -0.82 7.82 7.15
CA GLN A 67 -0.36 6.98 8.26
C GLN A 67 0.12 5.61 7.77
N LYS A 68 -0.63 4.96 6.88
CA LYS A 68 -0.25 3.67 6.28
C LYS A 68 1.09 3.77 5.55
N ILE A 69 1.30 4.79 4.72
CA ILE A 69 2.58 4.99 4.02
C ILE A 69 3.70 5.21 5.04
N SER A 70 3.50 6.09 6.02
CA SER A 70 4.51 6.40 7.03
C SER A 70 4.99 5.13 7.75
N ASN A 71 4.05 4.27 8.13
CA ASN A 71 4.34 3.02 8.84
C ASN A 71 4.91 1.92 7.94
N SER A 72 4.81 2.05 6.61
CA SER A 72 5.33 1.04 5.67
C SER A 72 6.85 1.06 5.53
N GLY A 73 7.55 2.09 6.04
CA GLY A 73 9.00 2.22 5.87
C GLY A 73 9.46 2.59 4.44
N ILE A 74 8.52 2.80 3.50
CA ILE A 74 8.84 3.26 2.14
C ILE A 74 9.53 4.62 2.23
N PRO A 75 10.75 4.80 1.66
CA PRO A 75 11.48 6.05 1.79
C PRO A 75 10.70 7.23 1.19
N LEU A 76 10.72 8.39 1.87
CA LEU A 76 9.97 9.61 1.51
C LEU A 76 10.02 9.95 0.01
N ARG A 77 11.21 9.84 -0.61
CA ARG A 77 11.42 10.14 -2.04
C ARG A 77 10.67 9.21 -3.02
N PHE A 78 10.19 8.06 -2.55
CA PHE A 78 9.46 7.06 -3.33
C PHE A 78 7.98 6.98 -2.98
N GLN A 79 7.50 7.66 -1.93
CA GLN A 79 6.09 7.57 -1.49
C GLN A 79 5.08 8.07 -2.52
N ASN A 80 5.50 8.93 -3.45
CA ASN A 80 4.69 9.44 -4.55
C ASN A 80 5.05 8.82 -5.92
N ARG A 81 5.86 7.75 -5.94
CA ARG A 81 6.33 7.11 -7.18
C ARG A 81 5.49 5.87 -7.49
N ALA A 82 4.46 6.03 -8.31
CA ALA A 82 3.68 4.92 -8.83
C ALA A 82 4.49 4.09 -9.85
N LEU A 83 4.10 2.83 -10.07
CA LEU A 83 4.67 2.01 -11.15
C LEU A 83 4.55 2.70 -12.52
N SER A 84 3.44 3.40 -12.77
CA SER A 84 3.22 4.17 -14.00
C SER A 84 4.21 5.32 -14.21
N SER A 85 4.92 5.76 -13.16
CA SER A 85 5.94 6.82 -13.25
C SER A 85 7.33 6.28 -13.62
N PHE A 86 7.50 4.97 -13.79
CA PHE A 86 8.77 4.37 -14.19
C PHE A 86 8.92 4.41 -15.72
N THR A 87 10.01 5.01 -16.19
CA THR A 87 10.30 5.11 -17.63
C THR A 87 10.99 3.85 -18.14
N ALA A 88 10.30 3.09 -18.99
CA ALA A 88 10.80 1.85 -19.58
C ALA A 88 11.15 2.00 -21.07
N ASN A 89 12.42 2.28 -21.36
CA ASN A 89 12.92 2.52 -22.71
C ASN A 89 13.44 1.24 -23.39
N THR A 90 13.95 0.28 -22.61
CA THR A 90 14.50 -0.98 -23.13
C THR A 90 13.54 -2.16 -22.92
N PRO A 91 13.66 -3.25 -23.70
CA PRO A 91 12.86 -4.47 -23.47
C PRO A 91 13.00 -5.01 -22.05
N ALA A 92 14.22 -5.01 -21.47
CA ALA A 92 14.46 -5.44 -20.10
C ALA A 92 13.74 -4.55 -19.07
N GLN A 93 13.73 -3.23 -19.27
CA GLN A 93 13.00 -2.30 -18.40
C GLN A 93 11.48 -2.50 -18.51
N ARG A 94 10.96 -2.76 -19.71
CA ARG A 94 9.53 -3.05 -19.92
C ARG A 94 9.13 -4.34 -19.23
N TYR A 95 9.96 -5.38 -19.36
CA TYR A 95 9.77 -6.65 -18.66
C TYR A 95 9.70 -6.46 -17.14
N ALA A 96 10.67 -5.73 -16.56
CA ALA A 96 10.68 -5.47 -15.13
C ALA A 96 9.45 -4.68 -14.66
N LEU A 97 8.99 -3.70 -15.44
CA LEU A 97 7.78 -2.94 -15.16
C LEU A 97 6.51 -3.81 -15.29
N GLU A 98 6.43 -4.64 -16.32
CA GLU A 98 5.30 -5.55 -16.55
C GLU A 98 5.21 -6.60 -15.45
N PHE A 99 6.35 -7.22 -15.09
CA PHE A 99 6.46 -8.10 -13.93
C PHE A 99 5.97 -7.41 -12.67
N SER A 100 6.47 -6.20 -12.39
CA SER A 100 6.12 -5.46 -11.18
C SER A 100 4.62 -5.14 -11.11
N THR A 101 4.05 -4.73 -12.24
CA THR A 101 2.60 -4.47 -12.37
C THR A 101 1.80 -5.74 -12.13
N ARG A 102 2.13 -6.82 -12.82
CA ARG A 102 1.45 -8.12 -12.72
C ARG A 102 1.54 -8.70 -11.30
N TYR A 103 2.71 -8.62 -10.68
CA TYR A 103 2.94 -9.10 -9.31
C TYR A 103 2.08 -8.32 -8.29
N ALA A 104 2.00 -6.99 -8.44
CA ALA A 104 1.20 -6.15 -7.57
C ALA A 104 -0.32 -6.31 -7.79
N ASP A 105 -0.77 -6.45 -9.05
CA ASP A 105 -2.19 -6.61 -9.40
C ASP A 105 -2.76 -7.98 -9.00
N ALA A 106 -1.94 -9.02 -9.06
CA ALA A 106 -2.32 -10.37 -8.68
C ALA A 106 -1.94 -10.70 -7.22
N PHE A 107 -1.80 -9.69 -6.35
CA PHE A 107 -1.16 -9.90 -5.04
C PHE A 107 -1.92 -10.85 -4.11
N ASP A 108 -3.25 -10.94 -4.20
CA ASP A 108 -4.01 -11.93 -3.43
C ASP A 108 -3.64 -13.39 -3.81
N GLU A 109 -3.33 -13.66 -5.08
CA GLU A 109 -2.82 -14.97 -5.52
C GLU A 109 -1.36 -15.18 -5.11
N VAL A 110 -0.54 -14.12 -5.18
CA VAL A 110 0.83 -14.12 -4.65
C VAL A 110 0.82 -14.48 -3.16
N LEU A 111 -0.11 -13.91 -2.39
CA LEU A 111 -0.24 -14.18 -0.96
C LEU A 111 -0.71 -15.62 -0.68
N LYS A 112 -1.65 -16.17 -1.46
CA LYS A 112 -2.10 -17.56 -1.33
C LYS A 112 -0.98 -18.58 -1.56
N THR A 113 -0.10 -18.27 -2.52
CA THR A 113 1.03 -19.13 -2.93
C THR A 113 2.30 -18.85 -2.12
N GLY A 114 2.41 -17.69 -1.47
CA GLY A 114 3.66 -17.27 -0.84
C GLY A 114 4.77 -16.88 -1.83
N ARG A 115 4.42 -16.68 -3.11
CA ARG A 115 5.39 -16.47 -4.19
C ARG A 115 6.29 -15.26 -3.90
N CYS A 116 7.59 -15.50 -3.82
CA CYS A 116 8.59 -14.46 -3.62
C CYS A 116 9.09 -13.86 -4.94
N ALA A 117 9.80 -12.74 -4.83
CA ALA A 117 10.45 -12.10 -5.98
C ALA A 117 11.83 -11.58 -5.60
N LEU A 118 12.74 -11.55 -6.56
CA LEU A 118 14.11 -11.09 -6.36
C LEU A 118 14.50 -10.14 -7.49
N PHE A 119 14.86 -8.90 -7.17
CA PHE A 119 15.45 -7.96 -8.12
C PHE A 119 16.96 -7.93 -7.94
N VAL A 120 17.71 -8.35 -8.96
CA VAL A 120 19.19 -8.39 -8.96
C VAL A 120 19.76 -7.48 -10.03
N GLY A 121 20.93 -6.90 -9.80
CA GLY A 121 21.65 -6.13 -10.82
C GLY A 121 22.19 -4.80 -10.31
N LYS A 122 22.79 -3.99 -11.18
CA LYS A 122 23.63 -2.84 -10.78
C LYS A 122 22.87 -1.77 -9.96
N PRO A 123 23.53 -0.97 -9.13
CA PRO A 123 22.91 0.17 -8.47
C PRO A 123 22.44 1.22 -9.49
N GLY A 124 21.33 1.89 -9.18
CA GLY A 124 20.79 2.97 -10.03
C GLY A 124 19.97 2.53 -11.23
N THR A 125 19.61 1.25 -11.32
CA THR A 125 18.76 0.69 -12.38
C THR A 125 17.25 0.77 -12.09
N GLY A 126 16.85 1.21 -10.89
CA GLY A 126 15.44 1.45 -10.55
C GLY A 126 14.75 0.37 -9.71
N LYS A 127 15.49 -0.61 -9.18
CA LYS A 127 14.96 -1.65 -8.27
C LYS A 127 14.11 -1.09 -7.13
N THR A 128 14.65 -0.15 -6.34
CA THR A 128 13.96 0.51 -5.23
C THR A 128 12.70 1.25 -5.69
N HIS A 129 12.72 1.86 -6.89
CA HIS A 129 11.54 2.55 -7.45
C HIS A 129 10.43 1.54 -7.74
N LEU A 130 10.71 0.48 -8.50
CA LEU A 130 9.71 -0.53 -8.83
C LEU A 130 9.20 -1.26 -7.59
N ALA A 131 10.09 -1.58 -6.64
CA ALA A 131 9.70 -2.21 -5.37
C ALA A 131 8.78 -1.31 -4.53
N ALA A 132 9.11 -0.02 -4.39
CA ALA A 132 8.22 0.93 -3.73
C ALA A 132 6.87 1.05 -4.47
N GLY A 133 6.88 1.07 -5.80
CA GLY A 133 5.67 1.09 -6.62
C GLY A 133 4.79 -0.15 -6.41
N ILE A 134 5.39 -1.35 -6.30
CA ILE A 134 4.69 -2.59 -5.93
C ILE A 134 4.03 -2.43 -4.57
N GLY A 135 4.80 -2.01 -3.56
CA GLY A 135 4.29 -1.81 -2.20
C GLY A 135 3.12 -0.83 -2.13
N LEU A 136 3.26 0.34 -2.74
CA LEU A 136 2.20 1.35 -2.81
C LEU A 136 0.94 0.84 -3.51
N ARG A 137 1.11 0.11 -4.62
CA ARG A 137 -0.02 -0.44 -5.38
C ARG A 137 -0.78 -1.49 -4.57
N ILE A 138 -0.06 -2.40 -3.90
CA ILE A 138 -0.63 -3.41 -3.00
C ILE A 138 -1.41 -2.76 -1.85
N MET A 139 -0.82 -1.74 -1.20
CA MET A 139 -1.47 -1.03 -0.11
C MET A 139 -2.76 -0.32 -0.57
N ARG A 140 -2.77 0.25 -1.78
CA ARG A 140 -3.94 0.96 -2.34
C ARG A 140 -5.04 0.02 -2.80
N GLN A 141 -4.68 -1.01 -3.56
CA GLN A 141 -5.65 -1.83 -4.29
C GLN A 141 -6.14 -3.03 -3.47
N HIS A 142 -5.25 -3.63 -2.67
CA HIS A 142 -5.56 -4.84 -1.90
C HIS A 142 -5.70 -4.57 -0.40
N ASN A 143 -5.45 -3.33 0.06
CA ASN A 143 -5.48 -2.95 1.48
C ASN A 143 -4.62 -3.87 2.37
N ARG A 144 -3.47 -4.30 1.85
CA ARG A 144 -2.51 -5.19 2.54
C ARG A 144 -1.39 -4.40 3.21
N ARG A 145 -0.82 -4.97 4.28
CA ARG A 145 0.29 -4.41 5.03
C ARG A 145 1.60 -4.70 4.30
N VAL A 146 2.34 -3.66 3.98
CA VAL A 146 3.67 -3.75 3.36
C VAL A 146 4.69 -3.14 4.30
N LEU A 147 5.82 -3.83 4.49
CA LEU A 147 6.98 -3.27 5.18
C LEU A 147 8.17 -3.21 4.20
N PHE A 148 8.72 -2.03 4.02
CA PHE A 148 9.94 -1.75 3.28
C PHE A 148 11.05 -1.43 4.27
N THR A 149 12.13 -2.18 4.23
CA THR A 149 13.32 -1.90 5.03
C THR A 149 14.59 -2.38 4.33
N THR A 150 15.75 -1.95 4.80
CA THR A 150 17.04 -2.51 4.38
C THR A 150 17.40 -3.68 5.29
N VAL A 151 18.14 -4.68 4.83
CA VAL A 151 18.62 -5.78 5.69
C VAL A 151 19.36 -5.24 6.92
N MET A 152 20.22 -4.23 6.76
CA MET A 152 20.95 -3.58 7.87
C MET A 152 20.02 -3.02 8.96
N ARG A 153 18.93 -2.36 8.57
CA ARG A 153 17.94 -1.80 9.51
C ARG A 153 17.15 -2.89 10.22
N ALA A 154 16.72 -3.93 9.49
CA ALA A 154 16.01 -5.07 10.07
C ALA A 154 16.85 -5.74 11.17
N ILE A 155 18.09 -6.10 10.84
CA ILE A 155 19.01 -6.74 11.79
C ILE A 155 19.34 -5.81 12.96
N ARG A 156 19.57 -4.52 12.71
CA ARG A 156 19.82 -3.54 13.79
C ARG A 156 18.62 -3.45 14.75
N GLY A 157 17.39 -3.48 14.24
CA GLY A 157 16.17 -3.44 15.05
C GLY A 157 16.08 -4.64 16.00
N ILE A 158 16.36 -5.85 15.52
CA ILE A 158 16.41 -7.04 16.36
C ILE A 158 17.56 -6.93 17.37
N LYS A 159 18.78 -6.60 16.93
CA LYS A 159 19.94 -6.48 17.84
C LYS A 159 19.77 -5.41 18.92
N SER A 160 18.91 -4.40 18.72
CA SER A 160 18.65 -3.40 19.77
C SER A 160 17.85 -3.94 20.95
N THR A 161 17.06 -5.01 20.77
CA THR A 161 16.29 -5.64 21.87
C THR A 161 17.18 -6.43 22.84
N TRP A 162 18.42 -6.73 22.46
CA TRP A 162 19.39 -7.41 23.32
C TRP A 162 20.08 -6.48 24.33
N ARG A 163 19.80 -5.18 24.27
CA ARG A 163 20.36 -4.20 25.20
C ARG A 163 19.54 -4.22 26.49
N ASN A 164 20.23 -4.15 27.64
CA ASN A 164 19.57 -4.06 28.93
C ASN A 164 18.62 -2.84 28.98
N GLY A 165 17.36 -3.09 29.32
CA GLY A 165 16.33 -2.05 29.40
C GLY A 165 15.63 -1.73 28.07
N SER A 166 15.59 -2.66 27.10
CA SER A 166 14.71 -2.51 25.95
C SER A 166 13.25 -2.70 26.35
N ASP A 167 12.37 -1.82 25.86
CA ASP A 167 10.92 -1.94 26.03
C ASP A 167 10.30 -2.99 25.08
N GLU A 168 11.03 -3.35 24.02
CA GLU A 168 10.63 -4.31 22.98
C GLU A 168 11.45 -5.60 23.12
N THR A 169 10.77 -6.74 22.99
CA THR A 169 11.38 -8.06 22.99
C THR A 169 11.88 -8.45 21.60
N GLU A 170 12.85 -9.37 21.52
CA GLU A 170 13.31 -9.92 20.24
C GLU A 170 12.17 -10.54 19.41
N ASN A 171 11.26 -11.26 20.06
CA ASN A 171 10.11 -11.86 19.38
C ASN A 171 9.19 -10.81 18.76
N GLU A 172 8.95 -9.68 19.43
CA GLU A 172 8.18 -8.57 18.88
C GLU A 172 8.88 -7.96 17.66
N ALA A 173 10.19 -7.69 17.76
CA ALA A 173 10.98 -7.15 16.65
C ALA A 173 11.00 -8.09 15.43
N ILE A 174 11.07 -9.42 15.65
CA ILE A 174 10.95 -10.42 14.58
C ILE A 174 9.53 -10.42 14.01
N ALA A 175 8.49 -10.39 14.85
CA ALA A 175 7.10 -10.34 14.43
C ALA A 175 6.80 -9.11 13.54
N HIS A 176 7.43 -7.97 13.82
CA HIS A 176 7.35 -6.77 12.97
C HIS A 176 7.85 -7.03 11.54
N LEU A 177 8.78 -7.96 11.34
CA LEU A 177 9.33 -8.34 10.03
C LEU A 177 8.57 -9.51 9.39
N VAL A 178 7.96 -10.39 10.19
CA VAL A 178 7.26 -11.59 9.70
C VAL A 178 5.77 -11.35 9.40
N LEU A 179 5.07 -10.55 10.21
CA LEU A 179 3.63 -10.35 10.09
C LEU A 179 3.14 -9.52 8.88
N PRO A 180 3.93 -8.59 8.28
CA PRO A 180 3.49 -7.88 7.08
C PRO A 180 3.17 -8.83 5.94
N ASP A 181 2.11 -8.53 5.18
CA ASP A 181 1.67 -9.35 4.04
C ASP A 181 2.75 -9.39 2.95
N LEU A 182 3.46 -8.27 2.73
CA LEU A 182 4.67 -8.22 1.93
C LEU A 182 5.81 -7.58 2.73
N LEU A 183 6.97 -8.24 2.74
CA LEU A 183 8.23 -7.65 3.19
C LEU A 183 9.09 -7.34 1.98
N ILE A 184 9.55 -6.11 1.87
CA ILE A 184 10.51 -5.65 0.87
C ILE A 184 11.83 -5.43 1.60
N LEU A 185 12.86 -6.22 1.26
CA LEU A 185 14.20 -6.07 1.81
C LEU A 185 15.14 -5.50 0.75
N ASP A 186 15.63 -4.29 0.98
CA ASP A 186 16.65 -3.65 0.14
C ASP A 186 18.06 -3.95 0.67
N GLU A 187 19.05 -3.78 -0.21
CA GLU A 187 20.48 -3.95 0.06
C GLU A 187 20.89 -5.37 0.50
N VAL A 188 20.21 -6.40 -0.01
CA VAL A 188 20.58 -7.80 0.21
C VAL A 188 21.97 -8.06 -0.38
N GLY A 189 22.87 -8.65 0.42
CA GLY A 189 24.23 -8.99 0.00
C GLY A 189 25.24 -7.83 0.08
N VAL A 190 24.86 -6.65 0.57
CA VAL A 190 25.79 -5.53 0.82
C VAL A 190 26.53 -5.69 2.16
N GLN A 191 26.10 -6.62 3.01
CA GLN A 191 26.58 -6.71 4.39
C GLN A 191 27.91 -7.47 4.49
N TYR A 192 28.90 -6.77 5.05
CA TYR A 192 30.00 -7.35 5.80
C TYR A 192 29.51 -7.58 7.24
N GLY A 193 29.20 -8.80 7.65
CA GLY A 193 28.78 -9.00 9.04
C GLY A 193 28.43 -10.42 9.43
N SER A 194 28.57 -10.70 10.74
CA SER A 194 28.82 -12.00 11.37
C SER A 194 27.83 -13.14 11.07
N GLU A 195 28.20 -14.38 11.39
CA GLU A 195 27.31 -15.56 11.32
C GLU A 195 25.93 -15.30 11.96
N THR A 196 25.89 -14.54 13.05
CA THR A 196 24.64 -14.11 13.72
C THR A 196 23.70 -13.33 12.80
N GLU A 197 24.22 -12.45 11.95
CA GLU A 197 23.40 -11.64 11.03
C GLU A 197 22.78 -12.50 9.94
N GLY A 198 23.55 -13.48 9.44
CA GLY A 198 23.05 -14.49 8.52
C GLY A 198 21.95 -15.36 9.13
N LEU A 199 22.12 -15.78 10.40
CA LEU A 199 21.10 -16.55 11.13
C LEU A 199 19.81 -15.76 11.31
N ILE A 200 19.88 -14.50 11.77
CA ILE A 200 18.69 -13.64 11.92
C ILE A 200 17.94 -13.50 10.58
N LEU A 201 18.67 -13.20 9.49
CA LEU A 201 18.04 -13.07 8.18
C LEU A 201 17.43 -14.41 7.72
N PHE A 202 18.11 -15.51 7.96
CA PHE A 202 17.60 -16.85 7.67
C PHE A 202 16.29 -17.12 8.42
N ASP A 203 16.24 -16.84 9.73
CA ASP A 203 15.06 -17.09 10.56
C ASP A 203 13.85 -16.29 10.08
N ILE A 204 14.04 -15.00 9.79
CA ILE A 204 12.98 -14.14 9.23
C ILE A 204 12.46 -14.72 7.90
N LEU A 205 13.35 -15.07 6.97
CA LEU A 205 12.95 -15.58 5.66
C LEU A 205 12.29 -16.96 5.76
N ASN A 206 12.77 -17.81 6.67
CA ASN A 206 12.22 -19.13 6.92
C ASN A 206 10.81 -19.05 7.50
N GLU A 207 10.61 -18.26 8.55
CA GLU A 207 9.30 -18.11 9.20
C GLU A 207 8.28 -17.47 8.24
N ARG A 208 8.71 -16.52 7.41
CA ARG A 208 7.85 -15.96 6.36
C ARG A 208 7.47 -16.99 5.32
N TYR A 209 8.42 -17.80 4.85
CA TYR A 209 8.16 -18.86 3.89
C TYR A 209 7.15 -19.89 4.46
N GLU A 210 7.36 -20.35 5.70
CA GLU A 210 6.46 -21.31 6.38
C GLU A 210 5.03 -20.77 6.52
N ASN A 211 4.90 -19.46 6.73
CA ASN A 211 3.61 -18.77 6.85
C ASN A 211 3.05 -18.26 5.51
N ARG A 212 3.63 -18.64 4.36
CA ARG A 212 3.26 -18.16 3.02
C ARG A 212 3.18 -16.63 2.95
N ARG A 213 4.15 -15.96 3.54
CA ARG A 213 4.30 -14.50 3.53
C ARG A 213 5.33 -14.09 2.48
N PRO A 214 4.90 -13.59 1.30
CA PRO A 214 5.80 -13.19 0.22
C PRO A 214 6.89 -12.22 0.67
N THR A 215 8.08 -12.37 0.09
CA THR A 215 9.19 -11.45 0.29
C THR A 215 9.74 -10.98 -1.07
N LEU A 216 9.91 -9.67 -1.22
CA LEU A 216 10.59 -9.05 -2.36
C LEU A 216 11.99 -8.62 -1.93
N LEU A 217 13.01 -9.28 -2.47
CA LEU A 217 14.41 -9.00 -2.18
C LEU A 217 15.01 -8.11 -3.26
N LEU A 218 15.80 -7.10 -2.87
CA LEU A 218 16.55 -6.25 -3.80
C LEU A 218 18.04 -6.37 -3.50
N SER A 219 18.82 -6.71 -4.52
CA SER A 219 20.28 -6.85 -4.40
C SER A 219 21.00 -6.09 -5.51
N ASN A 220 22.16 -5.53 -5.16
CA ASN A 220 23.10 -4.98 -6.14
C ASN A 220 24.05 -6.04 -6.72
N LEU A 221 24.00 -7.26 -6.19
CA LEU A 221 24.80 -8.40 -6.64
C LEU A 221 24.15 -9.10 -7.84
N GLY A 222 24.94 -9.92 -8.53
CA GLY A 222 24.44 -10.89 -9.51
C GLY A 222 23.70 -12.06 -8.84
N LEU A 223 22.98 -12.84 -9.64
CA LEU A 223 22.14 -13.93 -9.12
C LEU A 223 22.94 -14.99 -8.35
N ASP A 224 24.10 -15.40 -8.87
CA ASP A 224 24.94 -16.42 -8.24
C ASP A 224 25.54 -15.95 -6.91
N GLU A 225 25.88 -14.67 -6.82
CA GLU A 225 26.39 -14.06 -5.60
C GLU A 225 25.30 -13.98 -4.52
N VAL A 226 24.07 -13.61 -4.90
CA VAL A 226 22.90 -13.66 -4.00
C VAL A 226 22.65 -15.08 -3.52
N ARG A 227 22.73 -16.08 -4.41
CA ARG A 227 22.58 -17.50 -4.05
C ARG A 227 23.63 -17.95 -3.04
N LYS A 228 24.89 -17.53 -3.22
CA LYS A 228 25.98 -17.82 -2.26
C LYS A 228 25.74 -17.14 -0.92
N TYR A 229 25.26 -15.89 -0.94
CA TYR A 229 25.01 -15.10 0.27
C TYR A 229 23.84 -15.64 1.10
N LEU A 230 22.69 -15.92 0.47
CA LEU A 230 21.50 -16.44 1.17
C LEU A 230 21.63 -17.93 1.54
N GLY A 231 22.54 -18.64 0.87
CA GLY A 231 22.64 -20.09 0.93
C GLY A 231 21.60 -20.79 0.05
N VAL A 232 21.95 -21.99 -0.39
CA VAL A 232 21.16 -22.77 -1.37
C VAL A 232 19.72 -22.98 -0.90
N ARG A 233 19.51 -23.31 0.38
CA ARG A 233 18.18 -23.61 0.92
C ARG A 233 17.22 -22.43 0.88
N VAL A 234 17.68 -21.24 1.29
CA VAL A 234 16.85 -20.03 1.25
C VAL A 234 16.57 -19.64 -0.19
N PHE A 235 17.60 -19.71 -1.05
CA PHE A 235 17.46 -19.37 -2.44
C PHE A 235 16.48 -20.28 -3.19
N ASP A 236 16.51 -21.59 -2.94
CA ASP A 236 15.59 -22.54 -3.56
C ASP A 236 14.14 -22.27 -3.13
N ARG A 237 13.89 -22.02 -1.84
CA ARG A 237 12.58 -21.61 -1.32
C ARG A 237 12.05 -20.33 -1.94
N LEU A 238 12.93 -19.36 -2.21
CA LEU A 238 12.54 -18.12 -2.90
C LEU A 238 12.08 -18.35 -4.34
N ARG A 239 12.44 -19.49 -4.95
CA ARG A 239 12.08 -19.87 -6.32
C ARG A 239 10.92 -20.86 -6.39
N GLU A 240 10.54 -21.47 -5.27
CA GLU A 240 9.35 -22.32 -5.18
C GLU A 240 8.06 -21.53 -5.51
N ASP A 241 7.00 -22.25 -5.86
CA ASP A 241 5.68 -21.71 -6.22
C ASP A 241 5.70 -20.62 -7.32
N GLY A 242 6.74 -20.65 -8.16
CA GLY A 242 6.96 -19.72 -9.26
C GLY A 242 7.61 -18.40 -8.86
N GLY A 243 8.41 -18.40 -7.79
CA GLY A 243 9.23 -17.26 -7.42
C GLY A 243 10.22 -16.87 -8.51
N GLU A 244 10.32 -15.57 -8.79
CA GLU A 244 11.00 -15.07 -9.99
C GLU A 244 12.15 -14.11 -9.65
N ALA A 245 13.28 -14.32 -10.31
CA ALA A 245 14.41 -13.40 -10.26
C ALA A 245 14.42 -12.51 -11.51
N VAL A 246 14.21 -11.21 -11.32
CA VAL A 246 14.17 -10.20 -12.38
C VAL A 246 15.54 -9.51 -12.46
N PRO A 247 16.26 -9.62 -13.59
CA PRO A 247 17.53 -8.94 -13.77
C PRO A 247 17.34 -7.45 -14.10
N PHE A 248 18.20 -6.62 -13.51
CA PHE A 248 18.33 -5.18 -13.70
C PHE A 248 19.74 -4.87 -14.20
N ASP A 249 20.03 -5.24 -15.44
CA ASP A 249 21.35 -5.27 -16.07
C ASP A 249 21.64 -4.07 -16.99
N TRP A 250 20.79 -3.04 -16.98
CA TRP A 250 20.96 -1.83 -17.78
C TRP A 250 21.76 -0.72 -17.08
N GLU A 251 22.07 0.34 -17.83
CA GLU A 251 22.82 1.51 -17.35
C GLU A 251 22.10 2.28 -16.23
N SER A 252 22.88 2.88 -15.34
CA SER A 252 22.36 3.61 -14.18
C SER A 252 21.70 4.93 -14.59
N HIS A 253 20.46 5.13 -14.13
CA HIS A 253 19.73 6.40 -14.30
C HIS A 253 20.19 7.51 -13.34
N ARG A 254 21.00 7.19 -12.31
CA ARG A 254 21.51 8.21 -11.36
C ARG A 254 22.59 9.12 -11.97
N GLY A 255 23.16 8.73 -13.12
CA GLY A 255 24.27 9.43 -13.77
C GLY A 255 23.86 10.52 -14.77
N GLN A 256 22.57 10.67 -15.09
CA GLN A 256 22.10 11.73 -15.98
C GLN A 256 21.90 13.04 -15.21
N ILE A 257 22.98 13.56 -14.61
CA ILE A 257 23.04 15.00 -14.33
C ILE A 257 23.23 15.63 -15.70
N THR A 258 22.16 16.20 -16.26
CA THR A 258 22.29 17.10 -17.40
C THR A 258 23.34 18.13 -17.04
N LYS A 259 24.49 18.09 -17.71
CA LYS A 259 25.35 19.27 -17.82
C LYS A 259 24.50 20.32 -18.53
N THR A 260 23.75 21.12 -17.77
CA THR A 260 23.37 22.45 -18.21
C THR A 260 24.67 23.23 -18.27
N GLY A 261 25.27 23.20 -19.46
CA GLY A 261 26.41 24.03 -19.80
C GLY A 261 25.96 25.48 -19.92
N VAL A 262 26.80 26.35 -19.34
CA VAL A 262 27.01 27.79 -19.59
C VAL A 262 25.78 28.68 -19.56
#